data_AF-A0A2L0UIJ2-F1
#
_entry.id   AF-A0A2L0UIJ2-F1
#
_cell.length_a   1.000
_cell.length_b   1.000
_cell.length_c   1.000
_cell.angle_alpha   90.00
_cell.angle_beta   90.00
_cell.angle_gamma   90.00
#
_symmetry.space_group_name_H-M   'P 1'
#
loop_
_entity.id
_entity.type
_entity.pdbx_description
1 polymer ?
#
loop_
_entity_poly.entity_id
_entity_poly.type
_entity_poly.pdbx_seq_one_letter_code
_entity_poly.pdbx_strand_id
1 'polypeptide(L)'
;AAGPAQGAVALGFAIPAPTATEVAEELREDGTAEHAFMGLAPGAITPQIAEQLDLQDTTGVVVLSVSEGGPADDAGIRPGDILTRIGDEELSAPEDLLSALRRRDPGETVAVETRRGSETRSVDVQLTDRPAAEG
;
A
#
# COMPACT_ATOMS: atom_id res chain seq x y z
N ALA A 1 -39.97 -53.74 -3.62
CA ALA A 1 -39.33 -53.91 -2.29
C ALA A 1 -38.13 -52.97 -2.22
N ALA A 2 -37.81 -52.52 -1.00
CA ALA A 2 -36.75 -51.58 -0.58
C ALA A 2 -37.08 -50.09 -0.71
N GLY A 3 -37.37 -49.51 0.46
CA GLY A 3 -37.50 -48.08 0.74
C GLY A 3 -36.17 -47.41 1.14
N PRO A 4 -36.19 -46.36 1.98
CA PRO A 4 -35.39 -45.14 1.80
C PRO A 4 -34.09 -45.09 2.62
N ALA A 5 -33.11 -44.32 2.13
CA ALA A 5 -31.95 -43.82 2.89
C ALA A 5 -31.74 -42.34 2.50
N GLN A 6 -32.20 -41.37 3.30
CA GLN A 6 -31.53 -40.82 4.48
C GLN A 6 -30.23 -40.07 4.15
N GLY A 7 -30.29 -38.75 4.39
CA GLY A 7 -29.26 -38.08 5.17
C GLY A 7 -28.18 -37.33 4.39
N ALA A 8 -28.38 -36.03 4.25
CA ALA A 8 -27.50 -35.03 4.85
C ALA A 8 -28.17 -33.65 4.71
N VAL A 9 -28.75 -33.15 5.81
CA VAL A 9 -29.07 -31.73 5.96
C VAL A 9 -27.82 -31.08 6.52
N ALA A 10 -27.04 -30.41 5.68
CA ALA A 10 -25.93 -29.58 6.12
C ALA A 10 -26.33 -28.12 5.97
N LEU A 11 -26.84 -27.55 7.07
CA LEU A 11 -26.88 -26.10 7.28
C LEU A 11 -25.42 -25.61 7.33
N GLY A 12 -24.93 -25.12 6.21
CA GLY A 12 -23.64 -24.46 6.09
C GLY A 12 -23.81 -23.17 5.30
N PHE A 13 -24.24 -22.10 5.96
CA PHE A 13 -24.07 -20.74 5.44
C PHE A 13 -22.58 -20.38 5.53
N ALA A 14 -21.76 -20.92 4.64
CA ALA A 14 -20.45 -20.36 4.40
C ALA A 14 -20.67 -19.11 3.54
N ILE A 15 -20.34 -17.95 4.09
CA ILE A 15 -20.45 -16.64 3.45
C ILE A 15 -19.80 -16.73 2.06
N PRO A 16 -20.54 -16.57 0.95
CA PRO A 16 -19.93 -16.31 -0.32
C PRO A 16 -19.57 -14.82 -0.30
N ALA A 17 -18.30 -14.50 -0.12
CA ALA A 17 -17.77 -13.21 -0.55
C ALA A 17 -17.16 -13.43 -1.94
N PRO A 18 -17.90 -13.21 -3.04
CA PRO A 18 -17.27 -13.01 -4.32
C PRO A 18 -16.55 -11.65 -4.30
N THR A 19 -15.43 -11.59 -5.03
CA THR A 19 -14.83 -10.37 -5.59
C THR A 19 -13.94 -9.52 -4.65
N ALA A 20 -12.62 -9.69 -4.79
CA ALA A 20 -11.65 -8.60 -5.00
C ALA A 20 -10.21 -9.15 -5.14
N THR A 21 -9.97 -10.01 -6.15
CA THR A 21 -8.62 -10.26 -6.66
C THR A 21 -8.51 -9.56 -8.00
N GLU A 22 -8.43 -8.23 -7.94
CA GLU A 22 -8.18 -7.32 -9.07
C GLU A 22 -7.69 -6.06 -8.33
N VAL A 23 -6.40 -5.92 -8.04
CA VAL A 23 -5.42 -5.24 -8.89
C VAL A 23 -4.02 -5.78 -8.55
N ALA A 24 -3.58 -6.84 -9.22
CA ALA A 24 -2.20 -7.35 -9.09
C ALA A 24 -1.45 -7.38 -10.43
N GLU A 25 -2.05 -6.89 -11.51
CA GLU A 25 -1.47 -6.87 -12.85
C GLU A 25 -1.34 -5.43 -13.37
N GLU A 26 -0.47 -4.65 -12.75
CA GLU A 26 0.20 -3.54 -13.45
C GLU A 26 1.61 -3.35 -12.90
N LEU A 27 2.41 -4.41 -12.98
CA LEU A 27 3.83 -4.39 -12.63
C LEU A 27 4.65 -5.07 -13.74
N ARG A 28 4.55 -4.59 -14.99
CA ARG A 28 5.36 -5.14 -16.09
C ARG A 28 5.89 -4.14 -17.14
N GLU A 29 5.85 -2.84 -16.91
CA GLU A 29 6.43 -1.88 -17.85
C GLU A 29 7.21 -0.79 -17.10
N ASP A 30 8.47 -1.08 -16.78
CA ASP A 30 9.62 -0.32 -17.32
C ASP A 30 10.91 -1.00 -16.86
N GLY A 31 11.76 -1.35 -17.84
CA GLY A 31 13.03 -2.02 -17.59
C GLY A 31 13.98 -1.17 -16.77
N THR A 32 14.75 -1.81 -15.89
CA THR A 32 16.00 -1.29 -15.27
C THR A 32 16.05 0.22 -15.12
N ALA A 33 15.22 0.74 -14.24
CA ALA A 33 15.31 2.13 -13.86
C ALA A 33 16.00 2.23 -12.50
N GLU A 34 17.11 2.95 -12.48
CA GLU A 34 17.80 3.45 -11.28
C GLU A 34 16.89 4.46 -10.55
N HIS A 35 15.69 4.04 -10.18
CA HIS A 35 14.72 4.86 -9.47
C HIS A 35 14.92 4.71 -7.97
N ALA A 36 14.79 5.84 -7.27
CA ALA A 36 14.76 5.87 -5.83
C ALA A 36 13.73 4.86 -5.28
N PHE A 37 14.19 3.97 -4.40
CA PHE A 37 13.37 2.95 -3.78
C PHE A 37 13.06 3.35 -2.34
N MET A 38 11.76 3.42 -2.03
CA MET A 38 11.25 3.70 -0.69
C MET A 38 10.87 2.42 0.08
N GLY A 39 10.73 1.27 -0.61
CA GLY A 39 10.37 0.02 0.06
C GLY A 39 8.96 0.01 0.64
N LEU A 40 7.99 0.63 -0.04
CA LEU A 40 6.58 0.53 0.30
C LEU A 40 5.71 0.34 -0.94
N ALA A 41 4.52 -0.23 -0.73
CA ALA A 41 3.48 -0.38 -1.74
C ALA A 41 2.43 0.72 -1.55
N PRO A 42 2.38 1.73 -2.44
CA PRO A 42 1.34 2.75 -2.39
C PRO A 42 0.01 2.18 -2.88
N GLY A 43 -1.08 2.67 -2.30
CA GLY A 43 -2.45 2.35 -2.68
C GLY A 43 -3.31 3.60 -2.75
N ALA A 44 -4.34 3.56 -3.60
CA ALA A 44 -5.35 4.61 -3.64
C ALA A 44 -6.29 4.51 -2.44
N ILE A 45 -6.69 5.66 -1.88
CA ILE A 45 -7.71 5.69 -0.82
C ILE A 45 -9.08 5.54 -1.49
N THR A 46 -9.62 4.33 -1.47
CA THR A 46 -10.99 4.07 -1.89
C THR A 46 -11.97 4.41 -0.76
N PRO A 47 -13.26 4.70 -1.06
CA PRO A 47 -14.27 4.93 -0.03
C PRO A 47 -14.31 3.81 1.01
N GLN A 48 -14.15 2.56 0.57
CA GLN A 48 -14.13 1.38 1.42
C GLN A 48 -12.94 1.34 2.37
N ILE A 49 -11.76 1.81 1.93
CA ILE A 49 -10.56 1.93 2.78
C ILE A 49 -10.72 3.10 3.75
N ALA A 50 -11.26 4.23 3.28
CA ALA A 50 -11.52 5.39 4.11
C ALA A 50 -12.50 5.09 5.25
N GLU A 51 -13.58 4.36 4.98
CA GLU A 51 -14.52 3.90 6.01
C GLU A 51 -13.85 2.92 6.99
N GLN A 52 -13.01 2.01 6.53
CA GLN A 52 -12.32 1.04 7.40
C GLN A 52 -11.27 1.68 8.32
N LEU A 53 -10.67 2.78 7.88
CA LEU A 53 -9.64 3.49 8.62
C LEU A 53 -10.18 4.74 9.34
N ASP A 54 -11.50 4.93 9.38
CA ASP A 54 -12.20 6.09 9.96
C ASP A 54 -11.61 7.43 9.49
N LEU A 55 -11.32 7.53 8.19
CA LEU A 55 -10.68 8.71 7.60
C LEU A 55 -11.71 9.76 7.23
N GLN A 56 -11.56 10.95 7.82
CA GLN A 56 -12.36 12.12 7.47
C GLN A 56 -11.96 12.71 6.11
N ASP A 57 -10.70 12.56 5.73
CA ASP A 57 -10.16 13.00 4.44
C ASP A 57 -9.68 11.79 3.64
N THR A 58 -10.18 11.69 2.41
CA THR A 58 -9.75 10.69 1.41
C THR A 58 -8.56 11.16 0.58
N THR A 59 -7.94 12.28 0.95
CA THR A 59 -6.79 12.84 0.24
C THR A 59 -5.52 12.21 0.76
N GLY A 60 -4.74 11.60 -0.13
CA GLY A 60 -3.50 10.93 0.22
C GLY A 60 -3.31 9.60 -0.48
N VAL A 61 -2.23 8.94 -0.12
CA VAL A 61 -1.87 7.61 -0.60
C VAL A 61 -1.78 6.67 0.59
N VAL A 62 -2.58 5.62 0.62
CA VAL A 62 -2.52 4.63 1.70
C VAL A 62 -1.33 3.70 1.48
N VAL A 63 -0.62 3.37 2.55
CA VAL A 63 0.45 2.37 2.54
C VAL A 63 -0.19 1.00 2.67
N LEU A 64 -0.14 0.19 1.61
CA LEU A 64 -0.71 -1.16 1.62
C LEU A 64 0.23 -2.17 2.29
N SER A 65 1.53 -2.00 2.08
CA SER A 65 2.57 -2.86 2.64
C SER A 65 3.91 -2.11 2.66
N VAL A 66 4.80 -2.53 3.54
CA VAL A 66 6.15 -1.99 3.67
C VAL A 66 7.11 -3.18 3.60
N SER A 67 8.21 -3.03 2.87
CA SER A 67 9.29 -4.01 2.82
C SER A 67 10.06 -3.99 4.14
N GLU A 68 10.08 -5.12 4.84
CA GLU A 68 10.84 -5.29 6.09
C GLU A 68 12.33 -5.00 5.85
N GLY A 69 12.93 -4.13 6.67
CA GLY A 69 14.31 -3.68 6.49
C GLY A 69 14.51 -2.73 5.29
N GLY A 70 13.44 -2.27 4.65
CA GLY A 70 13.46 -1.21 3.65
C GLY A 70 13.48 0.18 4.30
N PRO A 71 13.71 1.24 3.51
CA PRO A 71 13.88 2.58 4.08
C PRO A 71 12.59 3.17 4.67
N ALA A 72 11.42 2.80 4.16
CA ALA A 72 10.15 3.14 4.79
C ALA A 72 9.96 2.46 6.16
N ASP A 73 10.40 1.21 6.30
CA ASP A 73 10.36 0.48 7.59
C ASP A 73 11.31 1.11 8.61
N ASP A 74 12.53 1.45 8.19
CA ASP A 74 13.53 2.14 9.01
C ASP A 74 13.05 3.53 9.46
N ALA A 75 12.35 4.25 8.59
CA ALA A 75 11.67 5.51 8.90
C ALA A 75 10.43 5.35 9.81
N GLY A 76 10.00 4.11 10.09
CA GLY A 76 8.87 3.81 10.97
C GLY A 76 7.49 3.91 10.31
N ILE A 77 7.43 3.98 8.98
CA ILE A 77 6.20 3.91 8.17
C ILE A 77 5.64 2.50 8.29
N ARG A 78 4.32 2.39 8.44
CA ARG A 78 3.65 1.10 8.58
C ARG A 78 2.50 0.96 7.59
N PRO A 79 2.12 -0.28 7.23
CA PRO A 79 0.88 -0.51 6.51
C PRO A 79 -0.31 0.11 7.25
N GLY A 80 -1.18 0.79 6.52
CA GLY A 80 -2.30 1.57 7.03
C GLY A 80 -2.00 3.05 7.28
N ASP A 81 -0.75 3.49 7.16
CA ASP A 81 -0.42 4.92 7.16
C ASP A 81 -0.88 5.58 5.86
N ILE A 82 -1.20 6.87 5.93
CA ILE A 82 -1.59 7.67 4.77
C ILE A 82 -0.51 8.70 4.51
N LEU A 83 0.11 8.61 3.36
CA LEU A 83 1.06 9.58 2.86
C LEU A 83 0.28 10.78 2.32
N THR A 84 0.49 11.96 2.91
CA THR A 84 -0.15 13.22 2.48
C THR A 84 0.81 14.10 1.69
N ARG A 85 2.13 13.98 1.95
CA ARG A 85 3.16 14.81 1.30
C ARG A 85 4.50 14.09 1.24
N ILE A 86 5.28 14.36 0.19
CA ILE A 86 6.67 13.94 0.03
C ILE A 86 7.55 15.15 -0.32
N GLY A 87 8.40 15.56 0.62
CA GLY A 87 9.14 16.81 0.60
C GLY A 87 8.17 17.99 0.49
N ASP A 88 8.26 18.70 -0.63
CA ASP A 88 7.43 19.85 -0.96
C ASP A 88 6.19 19.49 -1.81
N GLU A 89 6.00 18.21 -2.14
CA GLU A 89 4.99 17.74 -3.08
C GLU A 89 3.83 17.05 -2.39
N GLU A 90 2.61 17.54 -2.62
CA GLU A 90 1.40 16.98 -2.03
C GLU A 90 0.98 15.71 -2.77
N LEU A 91 0.69 14.66 -2.02
CA LEU A 91 0.33 13.36 -2.55
C LEU A 91 -1.19 13.22 -2.51
N SER A 92 -1.82 13.13 -3.68
CA SER A 92 -3.26 12.87 -3.80
C SER A 92 -3.53 11.48 -4.36
N ALA A 93 -2.61 10.96 -5.17
CA ALA A 93 -2.70 9.67 -5.83
C ALA A 93 -1.37 8.89 -5.73
N PRO A 94 -1.40 7.55 -5.78
CA PRO A 94 -0.19 6.72 -5.77
C PRO A 94 0.79 7.07 -6.92
N GLU A 95 0.26 7.57 -8.03
CA GLU A 95 1.02 8.05 -9.19
C GLU A 95 1.89 9.26 -8.85
N ASP A 96 1.43 10.15 -7.96
CA ASP A 96 2.19 11.33 -7.51
C ASP A 96 3.44 10.88 -6.75
N LEU A 97 3.31 9.86 -5.90
CA LEU A 97 4.43 9.29 -5.16
C LEU A 97 5.46 8.70 -6.11
N LEU A 98 5.02 7.87 -7.06
CA LEU A 98 5.90 7.28 -8.07
C LEU A 98 6.61 8.37 -8.88
N SER A 99 5.89 9.42 -9.27
CA SER A 99 6.45 10.55 -10.03
C SER A 99 7.43 11.39 -9.22
N ALA A 100 7.19 11.56 -7.92
CA ALA A 100 8.12 12.21 -6.98
C ALA A 100 9.40 11.38 -6.80
N LEU A 101 9.27 10.07 -6.58
CA LEU A 101 10.41 9.15 -6.45
C LEU A 101 11.25 9.10 -7.73
N ARG A 102 10.62 9.12 -8.91
CA ARG A 102 11.33 9.13 -10.22
C ARG A 102 12.19 10.38 -10.44
N ARG A 103 11.89 11.49 -9.76
CA ARG A 103 12.64 12.75 -9.86
C ARG A 103 13.75 12.87 -8.82
N ARG A 104 13.87 11.89 -7.92
CA ARG A 104 14.86 11.86 -6.84
C ARG A 104 15.87 10.76 -7.07
N ASP A 105 17.06 11.00 -6.56
CA ASP A 105 18.15 10.04 -6.64
C ASP A 105 18.14 9.06 -5.46
N PRO A 106 18.54 7.80 -5.68
CA PRO A 106 18.81 6.88 -4.59
C PRO A 106 19.94 7.44 -3.70
N GLY A 107 19.79 7.33 -2.39
CA GLY A 107 20.66 7.91 -1.37
C GLY A 107 20.18 9.25 -0.81
N GLU A 108 19.20 9.90 -1.44
CA GLU A 108 18.61 11.13 -0.93
C GLU A 108 17.69 10.86 0.27
N THR A 109 17.74 11.73 1.28
CA THR A 109 16.76 11.71 2.38
C THR A 109 15.63 12.68 2.08
N VAL A 110 14.40 12.17 2.08
CA VAL A 110 13.20 12.96 1.84
C VAL A 110 12.28 12.94 3.05
N ALA A 111 11.81 14.11 3.47
CA ALA A 111 10.77 14.21 4.49
C ALA A 111 9.43 13.75 3.93
N VAL A 112 8.75 12.83 4.59
CA VAL A 112 7.45 12.30 4.18
C VAL A 112 6.45 12.57 5.28
N GLU A 113 5.35 13.22 4.93
CA GLU A 113 4.25 13.44 5.86
C GLU A 113 3.30 12.24 5.79
N THR A 114 3.13 11.60 6.93
CA THR A 114 2.24 10.46 7.12
C THR A 114 1.14 10.83 8.11
N ARG A 115 -0.03 10.25 7.94
CA ARG A 115 -1.17 10.38 8.85
C ARG A 115 -1.61 9.01 9.31
N ARG A 116 -1.72 8.84 10.62
CA ARG A 116 -2.26 7.65 11.28
C ARG A 116 -3.41 8.05 12.19
N GLY A 117 -4.64 7.77 11.76
CA GLY A 117 -5.83 8.27 12.44
C GLY A 117 -5.90 9.81 12.35
N SER A 118 -5.88 10.48 13.50
CA SER A 118 -5.87 11.95 13.60
C SER A 118 -4.47 12.56 13.79
N GLU A 119 -3.44 11.73 13.96
CA GLU A 119 -2.06 12.19 14.15
C GLU A 119 -1.33 12.26 12.80
N THR A 120 -0.84 13.45 12.46
CA THR A 120 0.10 13.67 11.37
C THR A 120 1.53 13.62 11.90
N ARG A 121 2.41 12.91 11.20
CA ARG A 121 3.82 12.73 11.55
C ARG A 121 4.67 12.92 10.30
N SER A 122 5.69 13.76 10.42
CA SER A 122 6.73 13.86 9.39
C SER A 122 7.86 12.89 9.74
N VAL A 123 8.21 12.03 8.79
CA VAL A 123 9.29 11.05 8.92
C VAL A 123 10.27 11.25 7.77
N ASP A 124 11.55 11.26 8.09
CA ASP A 124 12.60 11.35 7.07
C ASP A 124 12.90 9.95 6.55
N VAL A 125 12.73 9.75 5.25
CA VAL A 125 12.95 8.47 4.58
C VAL A 125 14.18 8.58 3.71
N GLN A 126 15.19 7.76 3.98
CA GLN A 126 16.39 7.69 3.14
C GLN A 126 16.13 6.76 1.96
N LEU A 127 15.94 7.32 0.77
CA LEU A 127 15.76 6.54 -0.44
C LEU A 127 17.03 5.69 -0.68
N THR A 128 16.87 4.42 -1.01
CA THR A 128 17.98 3.55 -1.41
C THR A 128 17.87 3.22 -2.89
N ASP A 129 18.94 2.70 -3.49
CA ASP A 129 18.76 1.94 -4.72
C ASP A 129 17.85 0.74 -4.43
N ARG A 130 17.01 0.37 -5.40
CA ARG A 130 16.21 -0.83 -5.28
C ARG A 130 17.18 -2.00 -5.19
N PRO A 131 17.26 -2.73 -4.06
CA PRO A 131 18.09 -3.91 -4.01
C PRO A 131 17.61 -4.83 -5.12
N ALA A 132 18.50 -5.23 -6.02
CA ALA A 132 18.21 -6.26 -7.01
C ALA A 132 17.67 -7.43 -6.21
N ALA A 133 16.41 -7.80 -6.44
CA ALA A 133 15.72 -8.83 -5.67
C ALA A 133 16.63 -10.07 -5.58
N GLU A 134 17.26 -10.27 -4.43
CA GLU A 134 18.02 -11.47 -4.16
C GLU A 134 17.02 -12.55 -3.72
N GLY A 135 16.71 -13.48 -4.63
CA GLY A 135 16.10 -14.78 -4.31
C GLY A 135 14.81 -15.11 -5.02
#